data_AF-A0A227J8K0-F1
#
_entry.id   AF-A0A227J8K0-F1
#
_cell.length_a   1.000
_cell.length_b   1.000
_cell.length_c   1.000
_cell.angle_alpha   90.00
_cell.angle_beta   90.00
_cell.angle_gamma   90.00
#
_symmetry.space_group_name_H-M   'P 1'
#
loop_
_entity.id
_entity.type
_entity.pdbx_description
1 polymer ?
#
loop_
_entity_poly.entity_id
_entity_poly.type
_entity_poly.pdbx_seq_one_letter_code
_entity_poly.pdbx_strand_id
1 'polypeptide(L)'
;GAWRGLDETNEPQYTHLAERYGGFYTQEDIKDVVAFASKRGITVIPEIDVPGHCRAAIKSLPHLLVEAEDTTEYRSIQHYNDNVINPALPGSYEFIDKVLEEVSALFPAPYVHIGADEVPNGVWSK
;
A
#
# COMPACT_ATOMS: atom_id res chain seq x y z
N GLY A 1 0.13 -6.71 -5.74
CA GLY A 1 -0.69 -6.68 -4.51
C GLY A 1 -2.19 -6.65 -4.75
N ALA A 2 -2.67 -6.52 -5.99
CA ALA A 2 -4.09 -6.33 -6.30
C ALA A 2 -4.97 -7.59 -6.12
N TRP A 3 -4.37 -8.76 -5.90
CA TRP A 3 -5.06 -10.05 -5.81
C TRP A 3 -4.67 -10.78 -4.52
N ARG A 4 -5.62 -11.53 -3.96
CA ARG A 4 -5.48 -12.38 -2.78
C ARG A 4 -6.30 -13.66 -2.94
N GLY A 5 -5.95 -14.71 -2.20
CA GLY A 5 -6.58 -16.02 -2.31
C GLY A 5 -5.71 -17.11 -1.69
N LEU A 6 -6.25 -18.33 -1.56
CA LEU A 6 -5.51 -19.46 -0.97
C LEU A 6 -4.23 -19.81 -1.74
N ASP A 7 -4.24 -19.59 -3.07
CA ASP A 7 -3.12 -19.86 -3.98
C ASP A 7 -2.36 -18.59 -4.41
N GLU A 8 -2.64 -17.45 -3.77
CA GLU A 8 -1.99 -16.17 -4.07
C GLU A 8 -0.95 -15.80 -3.01
N THR A 9 -0.01 -14.90 -3.33
CA THR A 9 0.99 -14.41 -2.36
C THR A 9 0.34 -13.71 -1.16
N ASN A 10 -0.78 -13.02 -1.36
CA ASN A 10 -1.57 -12.45 -0.26
C ASN A 10 -2.71 -13.42 0.07
N GLU A 11 -2.82 -13.75 1.35
CA GLU A 11 -3.86 -14.62 1.89
C GLU A 11 -5.25 -13.97 1.76
N PRO A 12 -6.33 -14.77 1.66
CA PRO A 12 -7.67 -14.23 1.60
C PRO A 12 -8.01 -13.47 2.89
N GLN A 13 -8.80 -12.42 2.75
CA GLN A 13 -9.18 -11.52 3.84
C GLN A 13 -10.65 -11.16 3.74
N TYR A 14 -11.31 -11.16 4.90
CA TYR A 14 -12.74 -10.88 5.11
C TYR A 14 -13.72 -11.82 4.41
N THR A 15 -13.74 -11.84 3.08
CA THR A 15 -14.70 -12.58 2.23
C THR A 15 -14.00 -13.21 1.03
N HIS A 16 -14.75 -13.91 0.16
CA HIS A 16 -14.23 -14.59 -1.05
C HIS A 16 -13.10 -15.57 -0.72
N LEU A 17 -13.24 -16.32 0.38
CA LEU A 17 -12.17 -17.14 0.98
C LEU A 17 -11.71 -18.30 0.09
N ALA A 18 -12.58 -18.80 -0.79
CA ALA A 18 -12.34 -19.98 -1.61
C ALA A 18 -11.90 -19.66 -3.04
N GLU A 19 -11.78 -18.38 -3.39
CA GLU A 19 -11.49 -17.94 -4.76
C GLU A 19 -10.38 -16.88 -4.78
N ARG A 20 -9.75 -16.72 -5.94
CA ARG A 20 -8.87 -15.57 -6.18
C ARG A 20 -9.74 -14.33 -6.27
N TYR A 21 -9.50 -13.36 -5.39
CA TYR A 21 -10.27 -12.13 -5.30
C TYR A 21 -9.37 -10.90 -5.42
N GLY A 22 -9.83 -9.89 -6.16
CA GLY A 22 -9.08 -8.67 -6.36
C GLY A 22 -9.51 -7.84 -7.55
N GLY A 23 -8.63 -6.92 -7.92
CA GLY A 23 -8.81 -5.93 -8.98
C GLY A 23 -7.98 -4.68 -8.70
N PHE A 24 -7.69 -3.90 -9.73
CA PHE A 24 -7.02 -2.61 -9.60
C PHE A 24 -7.51 -1.66 -10.69
N TYR A 25 -7.34 -0.36 -10.46
CA TYR A 25 -7.57 0.65 -11.49
C TYR A 25 -6.29 0.84 -12.28
N THR A 26 -6.39 0.74 -13.61
CA THR A 26 -5.29 1.19 -14.47
C THR A 26 -5.18 2.71 -14.40
N GLN A 27 -4.03 3.25 -14.84
CA GLN A 27 -3.89 4.71 -14.90
C GLN A 27 -4.93 5.35 -15.83
N GLU A 28 -5.41 4.64 -16.86
CA GLU A 28 -6.47 5.14 -17.74
C GLU A 28 -7.83 5.14 -17.03
N ASP A 29 -8.17 4.07 -16.30
CA ASP A 29 -9.38 4.05 -15.47
C ASP A 29 -9.37 5.20 -14.45
N ILE A 30 -8.21 5.48 -13.85
CA ILE A 30 -8.04 6.60 -12.91
C ILE A 30 -8.26 7.94 -13.60
N LYS A 31 -7.67 8.18 -14.78
CA LYS A 31 -7.87 9.43 -15.54
C LYS A 31 -9.34 9.63 -15.89
N ASP A 32 -10.03 8.56 -16.29
CA ASP A 32 -11.46 8.60 -16.58
C ASP A 32 -12.28 8.98 -15.33
N VAL A 33 -11.98 8.39 -14.18
CA VAL A 33 -12.63 8.72 -12.90
C VAL A 33 -12.36 10.17 -12.49
N VAL A 34 -11.11 10.62 -12.59
CA VAL A 34 -10.71 12.01 -12.28
C VAL A 34 -11.44 13.00 -13.20
N ALA A 35 -11.50 12.72 -14.50
CA ALA A 35 -12.21 13.56 -15.46
C ALA A 35 -13.73 13.58 -15.18
N PHE A 36 -14.30 12.43 -14.80
CA PHE A 36 -15.71 12.34 -14.43
C PHE A 36 -16.04 13.11 -13.15
N ALA A 37 -15.16 13.06 -12.14
CA ALA A 37 -15.28 13.81 -10.89
C ALA A 37 -15.14 15.32 -11.12
N SER A 38 -14.19 15.73 -11.97
CA SER A 38 -13.97 17.13 -12.35
C SER A 38 -15.20 17.77 -12.99
N LYS A 39 -15.93 17.04 -13.85
CA LYS A 39 -17.23 17.48 -14.43
C LYS A 39 -18.30 17.80 -13.38
N ARG A 40 -18.09 17.42 -12.11
CA ARG A 40 -19.01 17.62 -10.98
C ARG A 40 -18.45 18.54 -9.89
N GLY A 41 -17.29 19.17 -10.14
CA GLY A 41 -16.62 20.00 -9.13
C GLY A 41 -16.09 19.19 -7.94
N ILE A 42 -15.84 17.89 -8.12
CA ILE A 42 -15.28 17.01 -7.10
C ILE A 42 -13.77 16.91 -7.34
N THR A 43 -12.99 17.20 -6.30
CA THR A 43 -11.53 16.96 -6.30
C THR A 43 -11.27 15.56 -5.76
N VAL A 44 -10.45 14.78 -6.48
CA VAL A 44 -10.01 13.45 -6.05
C VAL A 44 -8.63 13.58 -5.44
N ILE A 45 -8.48 13.19 -4.18
CA ILE A 45 -7.20 13.17 -3.46
C ILE A 45 -6.78 11.70 -3.33
N PRO A 46 -5.64 11.28 -3.91
CA PRO A 46 -5.14 9.93 -3.73
C PRO A 46 -4.53 9.75 -2.33
N GLU A 47 -4.56 8.52 -1.85
CA GLU A 47 -3.89 8.11 -0.63
C GLU A 47 -2.90 6.98 -0.91
N ILE A 48 -1.67 7.14 -0.41
CA ILE A 48 -0.62 6.12 -0.39
C ILE A 48 -0.21 5.96 1.07
N ASP A 49 -0.79 4.98 1.74
CA ASP A 49 -0.63 4.79 3.18
C ASP A 49 0.72 4.15 3.52
N VAL A 50 1.54 4.88 4.29
CA VAL A 50 2.85 4.45 4.80
C VAL A 50 3.12 5.05 6.19
N PRO A 51 3.93 4.40 7.05
CA PRO A 51 4.58 3.11 6.85
C PRO A 51 3.72 1.92 7.32
N GLY A 52 2.60 2.19 8.00
CA GLY A 52 1.59 1.19 8.36
C GLY A 52 0.85 0.63 7.15
N HIS A 53 -0.05 -0.33 7.37
CA HIS A 53 -0.97 -0.89 6.35
C HIS A 53 -0.36 -1.33 5.02
N CYS A 54 0.95 -1.58 4.97
CA CYS A 54 1.70 -1.79 3.74
C CYS A 54 1.83 -3.25 3.29
N ARG A 55 1.06 -4.18 3.89
CA ARG A 55 1.25 -5.63 3.66
C ARG A 55 1.24 -6.02 2.18
N ALA A 56 0.28 -5.50 1.42
CA ALA A 56 0.17 -5.80 0.00
C ALA A 56 1.40 -5.29 -0.80
N ALA A 57 1.96 -4.14 -0.43
CA ALA A 57 3.17 -3.59 -1.05
C ALA A 57 4.39 -4.46 -0.70
N ILE A 58 4.59 -4.76 0.59
CA ILE A 58 5.71 -5.58 1.09
C ILE A 58 5.72 -6.97 0.41
N LYS A 59 4.56 -7.64 0.34
CA LYS A 59 4.43 -8.94 -0.33
C LYS A 59 4.67 -8.88 -1.84
N SER A 60 4.43 -7.73 -2.48
CA SER A 60 4.64 -7.56 -3.92
C SER A 60 6.09 -7.22 -4.27
N LEU A 61 6.80 -6.54 -3.36
CA LEU A 61 8.16 -6.05 -3.56
C LEU A 61 9.09 -6.49 -2.42
N PRO A 62 9.17 -7.80 -2.10
CA PRO A 62 9.95 -8.26 -0.95
C PRO A 62 11.44 -7.93 -1.08
N HIS A 63 11.96 -7.86 -2.32
CA HIS A 63 13.34 -7.50 -2.61
C HIS A 63 13.71 -6.03 -2.30
N LEU A 64 12.72 -5.15 -2.14
CA LEU A 64 12.93 -3.75 -1.72
C LEU A 64 12.53 -3.51 -0.28
N LEU A 65 11.52 -4.23 0.22
CA LEU A 65 10.77 -3.84 1.43
C LEU A 65 10.92 -4.81 2.61
N VAL A 66 11.68 -5.90 2.47
CA VAL A 66 11.90 -6.87 3.57
C VAL A 66 13.37 -6.85 3.98
N GLU A 67 13.61 -6.61 5.27
CA GLU A 67 14.89 -6.87 5.92
C GLU A 67 14.88 -8.32 6.40
N ALA A 68 15.80 -9.16 5.93
CA ALA A 68 15.79 -10.59 6.26
C ALA A 68 16.24 -10.85 7.71
N GLU A 69 17.00 -9.91 8.26
CA GLU A 69 17.61 -9.95 9.58
C GLU A 69 16.69 -9.41 10.69
N ASP A 70 15.62 -8.69 10.34
CA ASP A 70 14.66 -8.16 11.31
C ASP A 70 13.95 -9.30 12.03
N THR A 71 14.08 -9.31 13.36
CA THR A 71 13.45 -10.30 14.25
C THR A 71 12.43 -9.65 15.18
N THR A 72 12.02 -8.43 14.87
CA THR A 72 11.05 -7.67 15.65
C THR A 72 9.71 -8.40 15.68
N GLU A 73 9.19 -8.58 16.89
CA GLU A 73 7.86 -9.12 17.12
C GLU A 73 6.89 -7.97 17.40
N TYR A 74 5.97 -7.73 16.47
CA TYR A 74 4.91 -6.74 16.64
C TYR A 74 3.55 -7.30 16.17
N ARG A 75 2.47 -6.60 16.50
CA ARG A 75 1.13 -6.91 15.99
C ARG A 75 0.33 -5.64 15.79
N SER A 76 -0.11 -5.39 14.56
CA SER A 76 -1.00 -4.29 14.23
C SER A 76 -2.41 -4.46 14.78
N ILE A 77 -3.19 -3.39 14.72
CA ILE A 77 -4.60 -3.40 15.12
C ILE A 77 -5.39 -4.44 14.30
N GLN A 78 -5.02 -4.64 13.03
CA GLN A 78 -5.60 -5.61 12.08
C GLN A 78 -5.03 -7.03 12.23
N HIS A 79 -4.23 -7.27 13.27
CA HIS A 79 -3.67 -8.57 13.60
C HIS A 79 -2.57 -9.10 12.65
N TYR A 80 -1.91 -8.21 11.89
CA TYR A 80 -0.70 -8.56 11.13
C TYR A 80 0.58 -8.32 11.93
N ASN A 81 1.62 -9.08 11.59
CA ASN A 81 2.97 -8.97 12.15
C ASN A 81 4.05 -8.79 11.07
N ASP A 82 3.66 -8.52 9.82
CA ASP A 82 4.51 -8.45 8.64
C ASP A 82 4.02 -7.35 7.65
N ASN A 83 3.45 -6.25 8.16
CA ASN A 83 2.74 -5.24 7.37
C ASN A 83 3.28 -3.79 7.46
N VAL A 84 4.46 -3.56 8.04
CA VAL A 84 5.00 -2.22 8.23
C VAL A 84 6.29 -2.03 7.43
N ILE A 85 6.39 -0.94 6.66
CA ILE A 85 7.60 -0.59 5.90
C ILE A 85 8.75 -0.29 6.87
N ASN A 86 9.96 -0.76 6.53
CA ASN A 86 11.17 -0.47 7.30
C ASN A 86 11.86 0.81 6.79
N PRO A 87 11.91 1.91 7.57
CA PRO A 87 12.50 3.16 7.13
C PRO A 87 14.03 3.13 7.03
N ALA A 88 14.71 2.07 7.49
CA ALA A 88 16.15 1.93 7.37
C ALA A 88 16.57 1.31 6.02
N LEU A 89 15.63 0.74 5.25
CA LEU A 89 15.94 0.12 3.96
C LEU A 89 15.97 1.15 2.82
N PRO A 90 17.02 1.19 1.99
CA PRO A 90 17.05 2.07 0.82
C PRO A 90 15.92 1.74 -0.18
N GLY A 91 15.52 0.48 -0.27
CA GLY A 91 14.41 0.06 -1.12
C GLY A 91 13.05 0.64 -0.72
N SER A 92 12.87 1.02 0.55
CA SER A 92 11.65 1.71 1.00
C SER A 92 11.55 3.12 0.45
N TYR A 93 12.68 3.82 0.32
CA TYR A 93 12.75 5.13 -0.33
C TYR A 93 12.57 5.01 -1.84
N GLU A 94 13.23 4.03 -2.49
CA GLU A 94 13.03 3.77 -3.91
C GLU A 94 11.55 3.49 -4.24
N PHE A 95 10.89 2.69 -3.40
CA PHE A 95 9.47 2.38 -3.53
C PHE A 95 8.60 3.64 -3.44
N ILE A 96 8.73 4.41 -2.35
CA ILE A 96 7.83 5.54 -2.12
C ILE A 96 8.09 6.68 -3.10
N ASP A 97 9.35 6.93 -3.48
CA ASP A 97 9.70 7.96 -4.47
C ASP A 97 9.03 7.67 -5.81
N LYS A 98 9.18 6.45 -6.34
CA LYS A 98 8.55 6.04 -7.62
C LYS A 98 7.03 6.11 -7.56
N VAL A 99 6.44 5.63 -6.47
CA VAL A 99 4.98 5.65 -6.30
C VAL A 99 4.46 7.09 -6.25
N LEU A 100 5.10 7.97 -5.48
CA LEU A 100 4.68 9.36 -5.37
C LEU A 100 4.91 10.15 -6.67
N GLU A 101 5.98 9.87 -7.42
CA GLU A 101 6.19 10.44 -8.76
C GLU A 101 5.02 10.09 -9.70
N GLU A 102 4.67 8.81 -9.82
CA GLU A 102 3.57 8.39 -10.69
C GLU A 102 2.20 8.90 -10.21
N VAL A 103 1.94 8.85 -8.91
CA VAL A 103 0.66 9.30 -8.32
C VAL A 103 0.50 10.81 -8.47
N SER A 104 1.53 11.60 -8.18
CA SER A 104 1.46 13.06 -8.33
C SER A 104 1.28 13.50 -9.78
N ALA A 105 1.82 12.75 -10.74
CA ALA A 105 1.58 12.99 -12.17
C ALA A 105 0.16 12.60 -12.60
N LEU A 106 -0.44 11.61 -11.95
CA LEU A 106 -1.75 11.06 -12.32
C LEU A 106 -2.92 11.85 -11.74
N PHE A 107 -2.77 12.44 -10.55
CA PHE A 107 -3.82 13.18 -9.86
C PHE A 107 -3.55 14.69 -9.90
N PRO A 108 -4.42 15.51 -10.50
CA PRO A 108 -4.20 16.96 -10.63
C PRO A 108 -4.39 17.74 -9.34
N ALA A 109 -4.89 17.11 -8.27
CA ALA A 109 -5.04 17.75 -6.97
C ALA A 109 -3.66 18.11 -6.41
N PRO A 110 -3.47 19.29 -5.78
CA PRO A 110 -2.20 19.67 -5.18
C PRO A 110 -1.95 18.99 -3.83
N TYR A 111 -2.52 17.80 -3.62
CA TYR A 111 -2.54 17.07 -2.36
C TYR A 111 -2.37 15.58 -2.62
N VAL A 112 -1.60 14.92 -1.76
CA VAL A 112 -1.52 13.46 -1.63
C VAL A 112 -1.66 13.14 -0.15
N HIS A 113 -2.55 12.22 0.20
CA HIS A 113 -2.66 11.71 1.58
C HIS A 113 -1.61 10.60 1.78
N ILE A 114 -0.87 10.65 2.89
CA ILE A 114 0.23 9.71 3.15
C ILE A 114 -0.14 8.60 4.16
N GLY A 115 -1.40 8.61 4.62
CA GLY A 115 -1.89 7.72 5.68
C GLY A 115 -1.22 8.04 7.00
N ALA A 116 -0.26 7.20 7.39
CA ALA A 116 0.56 7.29 8.60
C ALA A 116 -0.16 6.93 9.91
N ASP A 117 -1.27 6.19 9.81
CA ASP A 117 -1.99 5.68 10.95
C ASP A 117 -1.46 4.31 11.44
N GLU A 118 -1.78 4.01 12.70
CA GLU A 118 -1.72 2.68 13.30
C GLU A 118 -0.40 1.90 13.18
N VAL A 119 0.74 2.60 13.08
CA VAL A 119 2.07 1.99 13.23
C VAL A 119 2.15 1.29 14.60
N PRO A 120 2.34 -0.04 14.66
CA PRO A 120 2.26 -0.79 15.91
C PRO A 120 3.36 -0.38 16.88
N ASN A 121 3.03 -0.30 18.17
CA ASN A 121 4.06 -0.15 19.19
C ASN A 121 5.03 -1.34 19.16
N GLY A 122 6.34 -1.06 19.20
CA GLY A 122 7.41 -2.07 19.21
C GLY A 122 7.97 -2.46 17.85
N VAL A 123 7.41 -1.95 16.75
CA VAL A 123 7.99 -2.17 15.41
C VAL A 123 9.40 -1.57 15.28
N TRP A 124 10.27 -2.22 14.51
CA TRP A 124 11.69 -1.88 14.30
C TRP A 124 12.59 -1.90 15.55
N SER A 125 12.21 -2.62 16.61
CA SER A 125 12.94 -2.61 17.88
C SER A 125 14.09 -3.61 17.99
N LYS A 126 14.20 -4.59 17.07
CA LYS A 126 15.20 -5.67 17.11
C LYS A 126 15.87 -5.90 15.77
#